data_AF-F0EW30-F1
#
_entry.id   AF-F0EW30-F1
#
_cell.length_a   1.000
_cell.length_b   1.000
_cell.length_c   1.000
_cell.angle_alpha   90.00
_cell.angle_beta   90.00
_cell.angle_gamma   90.00
#
_symmetry.space_group_name_H-M   'P 1'
#
loop_
_entity.id
_entity.type
_entity.pdbx_description
1 polymer ?
#
loop_
_entity_poly.entity_id
_entity_poly.type
_entity_poly.pdbx_seq_one_letter_code
_entity_poly.pdbx_strand_id
1 'polypeptide(L)'
;MKKYSYGFTLVELMIVIVIVGILAAIALPAYRSHVEKTNLAEAKQKLVDIRQKLETQKMTAPGEYARGAGAALETKYGTFLQGELGKIDPKLTGKYTFSRSAKVINGNQVNVVMQAYPTASSGYKFGVFIDSTNKAWRCPKTVMSATADYTSQPAFGNCEAF
;
A
#
# COMPACT_ATOMS: atom_id res chain seq x y z
N MET A 1 -31.61 -17.97 56.11
CA MET A 1 -31.58 -16.85 55.12
C MET A 1 -31.80 -17.43 53.73
N LYS A 2 -32.96 -17.19 53.11
CA LYS A 2 -33.24 -17.64 51.73
C LYS A 2 -32.50 -16.72 50.76
N LYS A 3 -31.53 -17.25 50.03
CA LYS A 3 -30.88 -16.53 48.93
C LYS A 3 -31.80 -16.56 47.72
N TYR A 4 -32.23 -15.40 47.22
CA TYR A 4 -32.90 -15.30 45.93
C TYR A 4 -31.85 -15.55 44.83
N SER A 5 -32.09 -16.57 44.01
CA SER A 5 -31.26 -16.80 42.82
C SER A 5 -31.69 -15.78 41.77
N TYR A 6 -30.90 -14.72 41.59
CA TYR A 6 -31.09 -13.75 40.51
C TYR A 6 -30.58 -14.37 39.21
N GLY A 7 -31.49 -15.01 38.47
CA GLY A 7 -31.21 -15.57 37.14
C GLY A 7 -31.46 -14.54 36.04
N PHE A 8 -30.63 -14.58 35.00
CA PHE A 8 -30.81 -13.77 33.78
C PHE A 8 -32.00 -14.30 32.97
N THR A 9 -32.86 -13.41 32.47
CA THR A 9 -34.01 -13.85 31.67
C THR A 9 -33.63 -14.08 30.21
N LEU A 10 -34.30 -15.01 29.53
CA LEU A 10 -34.13 -15.21 28.08
C LEU A 10 -34.50 -13.94 27.29
N VAL A 11 -35.45 -13.15 27.81
CA VAL A 11 -35.89 -11.90 27.19
C VAL A 11 -34.79 -10.83 27.28
N GLU A 12 -34.11 -10.69 28.43
CA GLU A 12 -32.95 -9.79 28.55
C GLU A 12 -31.85 -10.17 27.56
N LEU A 13 -31.59 -11.47 27.40
CA LEU A 13 -30.57 -11.94 26.45
C LEU A 13 -30.95 -11.59 25.00
N MET A 14 -32.21 -11.78 24.62
CA MET A 14 -32.70 -11.43 23.28
C MET A 14 -32.51 -9.95 22.98
N ILE A 15 -32.85 -9.07 23.92
CA ILE A 15 -32.69 -7.62 23.73
C ILE A 15 -31.21 -7.25 23.60
N VAL A 16 -30.34 -7.83 24.44
CA VAL A 16 -28.90 -7.58 24.37
C VAL A 16 -28.32 -8.01 23.02
N ILE A 17 -28.69 -9.19 22.51
CA ILE A 17 -28.22 -9.68 21.22
C ILE A 17 -28.68 -8.77 20.09
N VAL A 18 -29.92 -8.27 20.13
CA VAL A 18 -30.44 -7.33 19.13
C VAL A 18 -29.65 -6.02 19.14
N ILE A 19 -29.38 -5.44 20.31
CA ILE A 19 -28.60 -4.20 20.44
C ILE A 19 -27.17 -4.42 19.91
N VAL A 20 -26.51 -5.50 20.31
CA VAL A 20 -25.15 -5.84 19.83
C VAL A 20 -25.14 -6.06 18.31
N GLY A 21 -26.19 -6.69 17.76
CA GLY A 21 -26.33 -6.91 16.32
C GLY A 21 -26.39 -5.60 15.53
N ILE A 22 -27.16 -4.62 16.00
CA ILE A 22 -27.26 -3.29 15.37
C ILE A 22 -25.92 -2.56 15.42
N LEU A 23 -25.26 -2.57 16.59
CA LEU A 23 -23.95 -1.92 16.76
C LEU A 23 -22.88 -2.56 15.87
N ALA A 24 -22.85 -3.90 15.80
CA ALA A 24 -21.88 -4.63 14.99
C ALA A 24 -22.01 -4.33 13.49
N ALA A 25 -23.25 -4.16 12.99
CA ALA A 25 -23.52 -3.86 11.58
C ALA A 25 -22.85 -2.55 11.11
N ILE A 26 -22.74 -1.55 12.00
CA ILE A 26 -22.12 -0.26 11.69
C ILE A 26 -20.62 -0.27 12.05
N ALA A 27 -20.28 -0.82 13.22
CA ALA A 27 -18.92 -0.77 13.75
C ALA A 27 -17.92 -1.60 12.94
N LEU A 28 -18.31 -2.79 12.47
CA LEU A 28 -17.41 -3.68 11.73
C LEU A 28 -16.91 -3.10 10.39
N PRO A 29 -17.77 -2.61 9.47
CA PRO A 29 -17.29 -2.02 8.22
C PRO A 29 -16.48 -0.75 8.46
N ALA A 30 -16.87 0.08 9.45
CA ALA A 30 -16.14 1.28 9.82
C ALA A 30 -14.73 0.96 10.32
N TYR A 31 -14.61 -0.01 11.24
CA TYR A 31 -13.32 -0.47 11.76
C TYR A 31 -12.42 -1.04 10.66
N ARG A 32 -12.98 -1.87 9.77
CA ARG A 32 -12.23 -2.42 8.62
C ARG A 32 -11.69 -1.32 7.70
N SER A 33 -12.50 -0.31 7.40
CA SER A 33 -12.06 0.84 6.58
C SER A 33 -10.99 1.68 7.29
N HIS A 34 -11.09 1.85 8.61
CA HIS A 34 -10.07 2.56 9.38
C HIS A 34 -8.72 1.83 9.32
N VAL A 35 -8.71 0.51 9.57
CA VAL A 35 -7.49 -0.30 9.50
C VAL A 35 -6.89 -0.31 8.09
N GLU A 36 -7.72 -0.37 7.04
CA GLU A 36 -7.25 -0.25 5.66
C GLU A 36 -6.53 1.09 5.42
N LYS A 37 -7.11 2.21 5.85
CA LYS A 37 -6.51 3.55 5.70
C LYS A 37 -5.15 3.64 6.41
N THR A 38 -5.06 3.09 7.62
CA THR A 38 -3.79 3.06 8.38
C THR A 38 -2.72 2.25 7.66
N ASN A 39 -3.06 1.03 7.22
CA ASN A 39 -2.11 0.18 6.48
C ASN A 39 -1.73 0.79 5.13
N LEU A 40 -2.65 1.48 4.47
CA LEU A 40 -2.37 2.19 3.23
C LEU A 40 -1.39 3.37 3.45
N ALA A 41 -1.58 4.13 4.53
CA ALA A 41 -0.66 5.20 4.91
C ALA A 41 0.74 4.65 5.25
N GLU A 42 0.81 3.52 5.93
CA GLU A 42 2.06 2.81 6.20
C GLU A 42 2.73 2.35 4.89
N ALA A 43 1.97 1.75 3.96
CA ALA A 43 2.46 1.35 2.66
C ALA A 43 3.05 2.53 1.86
N LYS A 44 2.37 3.69 1.88
CA LYS A 44 2.91 4.92 1.31
C LYS A 44 4.24 5.29 1.96
N GLN A 45 4.29 5.32 3.29
CA GLN A 45 5.49 5.72 4.02
C GLN A 45 6.69 4.82 3.68
N LYS A 46 6.47 3.50 3.56
CA LYS A 46 7.51 2.56 3.12
C LYS A 46 8.02 2.89 1.71
N LEU A 47 7.12 3.15 0.76
CA LEU A 47 7.53 3.51 -0.60
C LEU A 47 8.30 4.84 -0.66
N VAL A 48 7.91 5.83 0.15
CA VAL A 48 8.64 7.11 0.26
C VAL A 48 10.03 6.90 0.87
N ASP A 49 10.16 6.08 1.92
CA ASP A 49 11.45 5.73 2.53
C ASP A 49 12.39 5.06 1.51
N ILE A 50 11.87 4.11 0.72
CA ILE A 50 12.63 3.45 -0.35
C ILE A 50 13.13 4.48 -1.38
N ARG A 51 12.28 5.44 -1.74
CA ARG A 51 12.66 6.52 -2.65
C ARG A 51 13.76 7.40 -2.07
N GLN A 52 13.65 7.78 -0.80
CA GLN A 52 14.67 8.58 -0.13
C GLN A 52 16.01 7.84 -0.10
N LYS A 53 16.00 6.53 0.19
CA LYS A 53 17.20 5.70 0.11
C LYS A 53 17.79 5.65 -1.30
N LEU A 54 16.96 5.56 -2.33
CA LEU A 54 17.43 5.64 -3.72
C LEU A 54 18.15 6.97 -4.00
N GLU A 55 17.58 8.10 -3.56
CA GLU A 55 18.23 9.40 -3.74
C GLU A 55 19.57 9.49 -2.99
N THR A 56 19.64 8.97 -1.76
CA THR A 56 20.91 8.86 -1.02
C THR A 56 21.94 8.01 -1.78
N GLN A 57 21.53 6.88 -2.36
CA GLN A 57 22.44 6.02 -3.15
C GLN A 57 22.97 6.72 -4.40
N LYS A 58 22.15 7.53 -5.07
CA LYS A 58 22.60 8.36 -6.20
C LYS A 58 23.66 9.38 -5.79
N MET A 59 23.57 9.93 -4.58
CA MET A 59 24.55 10.88 -4.06
C MET A 59 25.87 10.20 -3.65
N THR A 60 25.79 9.02 -3.04
CA THR A 60 26.98 8.26 -2.59
C THR A 60 27.75 7.65 -3.76
N ALA A 61 27.06 7.21 -4.82
CA ALA A 61 27.67 6.57 -5.99
C ALA A 61 27.17 7.21 -7.31
N PRO A 62 27.49 8.48 -7.59
CA PRO A 62 26.94 9.19 -8.75
C PRO A 62 27.34 8.55 -10.08
N GLY A 63 28.57 8.03 -10.20
CA GLY A 63 29.04 7.35 -11.41
C GLY A 63 28.26 6.06 -11.73
N GLU A 64 27.64 5.44 -10.72
CA GLU A 64 26.88 4.22 -10.87
C GLU A 64 25.44 4.45 -11.35
N TYR A 65 24.86 5.58 -10.97
CA TYR A 65 23.46 5.92 -11.23
C TYR A 65 23.27 7.01 -12.29
N ALA A 66 24.35 7.67 -12.74
CA ALA A 66 24.31 8.73 -13.76
C ALA A 66 24.96 8.34 -15.11
N ARG A 67 25.67 7.21 -15.19
CA ARG A 67 26.65 6.96 -16.26
C ARG A 67 26.43 5.69 -17.10
N GLY A 68 25.31 5.00 -16.92
CA GLY A 68 24.97 3.84 -17.74
C GLY A 68 24.21 4.24 -19.02
N ALA A 69 24.25 3.37 -20.03
CA ALA A 69 23.41 3.47 -21.21
C ALA A 69 22.27 2.46 -21.11
N GLY A 70 21.02 2.90 -21.33
CA GLY A 70 19.87 2.01 -21.56
C GLY A 70 19.64 0.94 -20.47
N ALA A 71 19.43 -0.31 -20.89
CA ALA A 71 18.96 -1.41 -20.05
C ALA A 71 19.80 -1.68 -18.78
N ALA A 72 21.09 -1.38 -18.79
CA ALA A 72 21.96 -1.58 -17.61
C ALA A 72 21.54 -0.67 -16.43
N LEU A 73 21.10 0.56 -16.71
CA LEU A 73 20.53 1.44 -15.69
C LEU A 73 19.20 0.87 -15.18
N GLU A 74 18.32 0.42 -16.06
CA GLU A 74 17.02 -0.16 -15.65
C GLU A 74 17.21 -1.35 -14.72
N THR A 75 18.14 -2.26 -15.04
CA THR A 75 18.47 -3.39 -14.17
C THR A 75 19.03 -2.92 -12.83
N LYS A 76 19.92 -1.92 -12.82
CA LYS A 76 20.55 -1.47 -11.58
C LYS A 76 19.56 -0.83 -10.61
N TYR A 77 18.77 0.12 -11.10
CA TYR A 77 17.69 0.73 -10.32
C TYR A 77 16.67 -0.35 -9.92
N GLY A 78 16.32 -1.25 -10.83
CA GLY A 78 15.41 -2.36 -10.58
C GLY A 78 15.86 -3.29 -9.45
N THR A 79 17.14 -3.67 -9.43
CA THR A 79 17.72 -4.55 -8.40
C THR A 79 17.79 -3.87 -7.05
N PHE A 80 18.20 -2.59 -7.01
CA PHE A 80 18.18 -1.81 -5.78
C PHE A 80 16.78 -1.74 -5.18
N LEU A 81 15.80 -1.36 -5.99
CA LEU A 81 14.40 -1.27 -5.57
C LEU A 81 13.90 -2.63 -5.10
N GLN A 82 14.15 -3.70 -5.86
CA GLN A 82 13.73 -5.05 -5.49
C GLN A 82 14.30 -5.48 -4.13
N GLY A 83 15.56 -5.14 -3.85
CA GLY A 83 16.21 -5.42 -2.57
C GLY A 83 15.56 -4.67 -1.40
N GLU A 84 15.21 -3.40 -1.58
CA GLU A 84 14.52 -2.62 -0.54
C GLU A 84 13.06 -3.04 -0.35
N LEU A 85 12.37 -3.37 -1.44
CA LEU A 85 11.02 -3.91 -1.42
C LEU A 85 10.93 -5.25 -0.69
N GLY A 86 11.97 -6.08 -0.78
CA GLY A 86 12.07 -7.33 -0.03
C GLY A 86 12.22 -7.18 1.48
N LYS A 87 12.51 -5.97 1.98
CA LYS A 87 12.66 -5.66 3.42
C LYS A 87 11.38 -5.13 4.06
N ILE A 88 10.29 -5.00 3.31
CA ILE A 88 9.01 -4.52 3.83
C ILE A 88 8.41 -5.57 4.80
N ASP A 89 7.79 -5.10 5.88
CA ASP A 89 7.22 -5.94 6.94
C ASP A 89 6.25 -6.99 6.36
N PRO A 90 6.38 -8.28 6.75
CA PRO A 90 5.51 -9.36 6.28
C PRO A 90 4.02 -9.14 6.53
N LYS A 91 3.65 -8.41 7.58
CA LYS A 91 2.26 -8.05 7.88
C LYS A 91 1.67 -7.19 6.77
N LEU A 92 2.48 -6.29 6.23
CA LEU A 92 2.06 -5.37 5.19
C LEU A 92 2.08 -6.05 3.82
N THR A 93 3.06 -6.92 3.55
CA THR A 93 3.11 -7.71 2.30
C THR A 93 2.00 -8.75 2.20
N GLY A 94 1.45 -9.21 3.32
CA GLY A 94 0.23 -10.02 3.35
C GLY A 94 -1.03 -9.26 2.90
N LYS A 95 -1.02 -7.93 2.93
CA LYS A 95 -2.15 -7.06 2.55
C LYS A 95 -1.94 -6.37 1.21
N TYR A 96 -0.71 -6.01 0.88
CA TYR A 96 -0.32 -5.33 -0.34
C TYR A 96 0.82 -6.07 -1.04
N THR A 97 0.67 -6.26 -2.35
CA THR A 97 1.78 -6.60 -3.23
C THR A 97 2.49 -5.31 -3.62
N PHE A 98 3.74 -5.18 -3.22
CA PHE A 98 4.54 -4.04 -3.62
C PHE A 98 5.27 -4.34 -4.93
N SER A 99 5.28 -3.37 -5.84
CA SER A 99 5.96 -3.50 -7.12
C SER A 99 6.62 -2.20 -7.53
N ARG A 100 7.60 -2.33 -8.41
CA ARG A 100 8.45 -1.24 -8.89
C ARG A 100 8.56 -1.27 -10.40
N SER A 101 8.80 -0.11 -10.98
CA SER A 101 9.33 -0.01 -12.34
C SER A 101 10.38 1.09 -12.39
N ALA A 102 11.46 0.80 -13.10
CA ALA A 102 12.53 1.73 -13.41
C ALA A 102 12.71 1.68 -14.91
N LYS A 103 12.33 2.77 -15.59
CA LYS A 103 12.38 2.86 -17.05
C LYS A 103 13.30 3.98 -17.48
N VAL A 104 14.19 3.70 -18.42
CA VAL A 104 15.04 4.70 -19.05
C VAL A 104 14.22 5.50 -20.06
N ILE A 105 14.41 6.81 -20.01
CA ILE A 105 13.79 7.82 -20.86
C ILE A 105 14.92 8.71 -21.36
N ASN A 106 14.81 9.19 -22.61
CA ASN A 106 15.80 10.10 -23.21
C ASN A 106 17.24 9.57 -23.13
N GLY A 107 17.44 8.25 -23.22
CA GLY A 107 18.74 7.57 -23.27
C GLY A 107 19.45 7.38 -21.92
N ASN A 108 19.39 8.38 -21.01
CA ASN A 108 20.18 8.39 -19.76
C ASN A 108 19.39 8.76 -18.49
N GLN A 109 18.10 9.10 -18.57
CA GLN A 109 17.29 9.46 -17.39
C GLN A 109 16.43 8.26 -16.97
N VAL A 110 16.39 7.93 -15.68
CA VAL A 110 15.56 6.82 -15.19
C VAL A 110 14.38 7.37 -14.42
N ASN A 111 13.17 7.10 -14.90
CA ASN A 111 11.97 7.32 -14.11
C ASN A 111 11.66 6.08 -13.29
N VAL A 112 11.58 6.30 -11.97
CA VAL A 112 11.22 5.27 -11.00
C VAL A 112 9.81 5.52 -10.51
N VAL A 113 8.98 4.49 -10.63
CA VAL A 113 7.63 4.47 -10.11
C VAL A 113 7.48 3.23 -9.23
N MET A 114 6.68 3.36 -8.18
CA MET A 114 6.43 2.27 -7.24
C MET A 114 4.96 2.26 -6.87
N GLN A 115 4.46 1.10 -6.47
CA GLN A 115 3.09 0.99 -5.98
C GLN A 115 2.96 -0.10 -4.93
N ALA A 116 1.91 0.04 -4.12
CA ALA A 116 1.39 -1.01 -3.26
C ALA A 116 -0.02 -1.35 -3.73
N TYR A 117 -0.17 -2.53 -4.34
CA TYR A 117 -1.42 -3.04 -4.90
C TYR A 117 -2.11 -3.98 -3.90
N PRO A 118 -3.40 -3.81 -3.57
CA PRO A 118 -4.11 -4.70 -2.65
C PRO A 118 -4.08 -6.16 -3.09
N THR A 119 -3.68 -7.08 -2.20
CA THR A 119 -3.75 -8.52 -2.51
C THR A 119 -5.20 -8.96 -2.74
N ALA A 120 -5.42 -10.05 -3.49
CA ALA A 120 -6.75 -10.61 -3.69
C ALA A 120 -7.43 -11.02 -2.37
N SER A 121 -6.63 -11.49 -1.40
CA SER A 121 -7.10 -12.00 -0.11
C SER A 121 -7.35 -10.92 0.95
N SER A 122 -6.83 -9.70 0.78
CA SER A 122 -6.97 -8.64 1.80
C SER A 122 -8.37 -8.06 1.92
N GLY A 123 -9.17 -8.11 0.84
CA GLY A 123 -10.44 -7.39 0.75
C GLY A 123 -10.31 -5.86 0.69
N TYR A 124 -9.08 -5.33 0.56
CA TYR A 124 -8.83 -3.89 0.47
C TYR A 124 -9.17 -3.36 -0.91
N LYS A 125 -9.68 -2.13 -0.94
CA LYS A 125 -10.22 -1.46 -2.12
C LYS A 125 -9.26 -0.45 -2.71
N PHE A 126 -8.35 0.10 -1.92
CA PHE A 126 -7.43 1.15 -2.35
C PHE A 126 -5.98 0.72 -2.21
N GLY A 127 -5.18 1.08 -3.21
CA GLY A 127 -3.73 1.01 -3.20
C GLY A 127 -3.10 2.39 -3.32
N VAL A 128 -1.76 2.43 -3.23
CA VAL A 128 -0.99 3.66 -3.38
C VAL A 128 -0.03 3.52 -4.56
N PHE A 129 0.06 4.56 -5.37
CA PHE A 129 0.99 4.69 -6.47
C PHE A 129 1.87 5.90 -6.23
N ILE A 130 3.19 5.78 -6.39
CA ILE A 130 4.14 6.88 -6.27
C ILE A 130 4.84 7.07 -7.61
N ASP A 131 4.79 8.30 -8.11
CA ASP A 131 5.41 8.67 -9.38
C ASP A 131 6.91 9.00 -9.24
N SER A 132 7.54 9.33 -10.36
CA SER A 132 8.95 9.72 -10.43
C SER A 132 9.26 11.08 -9.82
N THR A 133 8.28 11.81 -9.30
CA THR A 133 8.42 13.11 -8.64
C THR A 133 8.13 13.06 -7.14
N ASN A 134 7.98 11.85 -6.56
CA ASN A 134 7.63 11.61 -5.16
C ASN A 134 6.19 12.01 -4.78
N LYS A 135 5.30 12.21 -5.77
CA LYS A 135 3.88 12.41 -5.48
C LYS A 135 3.22 11.05 -5.32
N ALA A 136 2.44 10.92 -4.26
CA ALA A 136 1.67 9.73 -3.98
C ALA A 136 0.21 9.94 -4.36
N TRP A 137 -0.38 8.89 -4.92
CA TRP A 137 -1.76 8.85 -5.38
C TRP A 137 -2.45 7.67 -4.73
N ARG A 138 -3.64 7.91 -4.17
CA ARG A 138 -4.56 6.86 -3.74
C ARG A 138 -5.40 6.43 -4.93
N CYS A 139 -5.30 5.17 -5.30
CA CYS A 139 -5.99 4.63 -6.47
C CYS A 139 -6.91 3.46 -6.06
N PRO A 140 -8.13 3.36 -6.62
CA PRO A 140 -8.94 2.15 -6.54
C PRO A 140 -8.19 0.94 -7.12
N LYS A 141 -8.37 -0.24 -6.52
CA LYS A 141 -7.77 -1.50 -7.00
C LYS A 141 -8.11 -1.80 -8.46
N THR A 142 -9.27 -1.37 -8.94
CA THR A 142 -9.77 -1.61 -10.30
C THR A 142 -8.97 -0.91 -11.39
N VAL A 143 -8.27 0.18 -11.06
CA VAL A 143 -7.48 0.96 -12.03
C VAL A 143 -5.98 0.72 -11.87
N MET A 144 -5.58 -0.11 -10.90
CA MET A 144 -4.18 -0.46 -10.67
C MET A 144 -3.88 -1.84 -11.26
N SER A 145 -2.66 -1.99 -11.81
CA SER A 145 -2.11 -3.28 -12.20
C SER A 145 -1.48 -3.98 -11.00
N ALA A 146 -1.31 -5.31 -11.06
CA ALA A 146 -0.53 -6.06 -10.07
C ALA A 146 0.97 -5.66 -10.06
N THR A 147 1.46 -5.14 -11.19
CA THR A 147 2.83 -4.64 -11.35
C THR A 147 2.82 -3.14 -11.67
N ALA A 148 3.73 -2.39 -11.05
CA ALA A 148 3.96 -1.01 -11.44
C ALA A 148 4.53 -1.00 -12.85
N ASP A 149 3.97 -0.18 -13.72
CA ASP A 149 4.54 0.11 -15.02
C ASP A 149 4.56 1.62 -15.25
N TYR A 150 5.71 2.11 -15.73
CA TYR A 150 5.89 3.50 -16.09
C TYR A 150 5.05 3.90 -17.31
N THR A 151 4.84 2.99 -18.28
CA THR A 151 4.06 3.30 -19.49
C THR A 151 2.55 3.18 -19.32
N SER A 152 2.09 2.48 -18.28
CA SER A 152 0.68 2.27 -17.98
C SER A 152 0.34 2.65 -16.54
N GLN A 153 0.84 3.82 -16.10
CA GLN A 153 0.47 4.39 -14.82
C GLN A 153 -1.05 4.65 -14.78
N PRO A 154 -1.71 4.48 -13.62
CA PRO A 154 -3.14 4.75 -13.51
C PRO A 154 -3.43 6.22 -13.82
N ALA A 155 -4.47 6.46 -14.64
CA ALA A 155 -4.85 7.80 -15.05
C ALA A 155 -5.29 8.64 -13.83
N PHE A 156 -4.78 9.87 -13.74
CA PHE A 156 -5.00 10.77 -12.60
C PHE A 156 -6.48 11.08 -12.32
N GLY A 157 -7.38 10.98 -13.30
CA GLY A 157 -8.83 11.18 -13.07
C GLY A 157 -9.49 10.09 -12.22
N ASN A 158 -8.87 8.92 -12.11
CA ASN A 158 -9.38 7.80 -11.32
C ASN A 158 -8.68 7.66 -9.96
N CYS A 159 -7.68 8.50 -9.69
CA CYS A 159 -6.90 8.47 -8.46
C CYS A 159 -6.95 9.83 -7.79
N GLU A 160 -6.83 9.83 -6.47
CA GLU A 160 -6.82 11.05 -5.67
C GLU A 160 -5.39 11.31 -5.22
N ALA A 161 -5.01 12.58 -5.06
CA ALA A 161 -3.78 12.89 -4.33
C ALA A 161 -3.91 12.33 -2.90
N PHE A 162 -2.83 11.72 -2.41
CA PHE A 162 -2.81 11.08 -1.10
C PHE A 162 -2.72 12.07 0.06
#